data_AF-A0A7L8SLA9-F1
#
_entry.id   AF-A0A7L8SLA9-F1
#
_cell.length_a   1.000
_cell.length_b   1.000
_cell.length_c   1.000
_cell.angle_alpha   90.00
_cell.angle_beta   90.00
_cell.angle_gamma   90.00
#
_symmetry.space_group_name_H-M   'P 1'
#
loop_
_entity.id
_entity.type
_entity.pdbx_description
1 polymer ?
#
loop_
_entity_poly.entity_id
_entity_poly.type
_entity_poly.pdbx_seq_one_letter_code
_entity_poly.pdbx_strand_id
1 'polypeptide(L)'
;MAKKSIEQKAAEELRYIAASGAANAAELEPFVTDTNQSIRAVAAMNPDADAEILDRFANDKFWGVRMEVVRNANVSQATLRRLLEPDTRKRGVVHHAAREKLEARGVAFGVDGMPEDAV
;
A
#
# COMPACT_ATOMS: atom_id res chain seq x y z
N MET A 1 -16.39 4.18 23.47
CA MET A 1 -14.94 4.13 23.22
C MET A 1 -14.26 5.21 24.06
N ALA A 2 -13.22 4.87 24.83
CA ALA A 2 -12.47 5.86 25.60
C ALA A 2 -11.72 6.81 24.64
N LYS A 3 -11.73 8.11 24.94
CA LYS A 3 -10.95 9.10 24.18
C LYS A 3 -9.46 8.90 24.48
N LYS A 4 -8.62 9.02 23.45
CA LYS A 4 -7.16 8.96 23.59
C LYS A 4 -6.69 10.03 24.59
N SER A 5 -5.74 9.66 25.47
CA SER A 5 -5.06 10.62 26.34
C SER A 5 -4.19 11.59 25.52
N ILE A 6 -3.77 12.70 26.14
CA ILE A 6 -2.83 13.65 25.52
C ILE A 6 -1.54 12.93 25.14
N GLU A 7 -1.02 12.10 26.05
CA GLU A 7 0.19 11.29 25.83
C GLU A 7 0.04 10.33 24.64
N GLN A 8 -1.10 9.64 24.52
CA GLN A 8 -1.35 8.74 23.39
C GLN A 8 -1.41 9.48 22.06
N LYS A 9 -1.99 10.69 22.03
CA LYS A 9 -2.01 11.54 20.83
C LYS A 9 -0.61 12.04 20.48
N ALA A 10 0.17 12.48 21.45
CA ALA A 10 1.54 12.90 21.23
C ALA A 10 2.42 11.75 20.72
N ALA A 11 2.25 10.54 21.28
CA ALA A 11 2.96 9.35 20.82
C ALA A 11 2.57 8.95 19.38
N GLU A 12 1.29 9.12 19.01
CA GLU A 12 0.82 8.90 17.64
C GLU A 12 1.41 9.91 16.67
N GLU A 13 1.46 11.18 17.05
CA GLU A 13 2.08 12.25 16.25
C GLU A 13 3.56 11.97 15.99
N LEU A 14 4.32 11.57 17.02
CA LEU A 14 5.73 11.23 16.86
C LEU A 14 5.94 10.06 15.90
N ARG A 15 5.10 9.02 15.97
CA ARG A 15 5.18 7.89 15.03
C ARG A 15 4.78 8.29 13.62
N TYR A 16 3.79 9.18 13.46
CA TYR A 16 3.43 9.73 12.15
C TYR A 16 4.61 10.47 11.52
N ILE A 17 5.26 11.36 12.28
CA ILE A 17 6.45 12.09 11.83
C ILE A 17 7.57 11.12 11.46
N ALA A 18 7.83 10.12 12.30
CA ALA A 18 8.87 9.12 12.05
C ALA A 18 8.59 8.29 10.77
N ALA A 19 7.35 7.86 10.55
CA ALA A 19 6.96 7.14 9.33
C ALA A 19 7.10 8.00 8.07
N SER A 20 6.72 9.28 8.16
CA SER A 20 6.84 10.21 7.05
C SER A 20 8.29 10.59 6.73
N GLY A 21 9.18 10.56 7.72
CA GLY A 21 10.58 10.97 7.59
C GLY A 21 11.57 9.81 7.52
N ALA A 22 11.10 8.56 7.51
CA ALA A 22 11.95 7.39 7.38
C ALA A 22 12.70 7.41 6.05
N ALA A 23 14.00 7.12 6.07
CA ALA A 23 14.90 7.26 4.92
C ALA A 23 15.17 5.95 4.16
N ASN A 24 14.63 4.82 4.64
CA ASN A 24 14.83 3.50 4.06
C ASN A 24 13.82 2.47 4.60
N ALA A 25 13.80 1.29 3.99
CA ALA A 25 12.92 0.19 4.40
C ALA A 25 13.14 -0.27 5.86
N ALA A 26 14.36 -0.26 6.38
CA ALA A 26 14.62 -0.68 7.76
C ALA A 26 13.98 0.27 8.79
N GLU A 27 13.95 1.57 8.49
CA GLU A 27 13.23 2.56 9.32
C GLU A 27 11.71 2.49 9.15
N LEU A 28 11.23 2.03 7.98
CA LEU A 28 9.80 1.84 7.72
C LEU A 28 9.24 0.56 8.35
N GLU A 29 10.09 -0.44 8.55
CA GLU A 29 9.76 -1.77 9.09
C GLU A 29 8.81 -1.77 10.30
N PRO A 30 9.01 -0.94 11.34
CA PRO A 30 8.15 -0.96 12.52
C PRO A 30 6.72 -0.49 12.23
N PHE A 31 6.50 0.27 11.16
CA PHE A 31 5.18 0.84 10.85
C PHE A 31 4.27 -0.13 10.09
N VAL A 32 4.79 -1.24 9.56
CA VAL A 32 3.98 -2.26 8.86
C VAL A 32 2.86 -2.80 9.76
N THR A 33 3.06 -2.80 11.09
CA THR A 33 2.10 -3.29 12.08
C THR A 33 1.58 -2.19 13.01
N ASP A 34 1.83 -0.90 12.72
CA ASP A 34 1.32 0.20 13.56
C ASP A 34 -0.20 0.11 13.71
N THR A 35 -0.70 0.28 14.93
CA THR A 35 -2.13 0.18 15.22
C THR A 35 -2.98 1.23 14.49
N ASN A 36 -2.40 2.37 14.13
CA ASN A 36 -3.07 3.44 13.40
C ASN A 36 -2.89 3.28 11.88
N GLN A 37 -4.00 3.04 11.18
CA GLN A 37 -4.03 2.93 9.72
C GLN A 37 -3.45 4.15 8.99
N SER A 38 -3.57 5.37 9.55
CA SER A 38 -3.04 6.58 8.94
C SER A 38 -1.50 6.61 8.95
N ILE A 39 -0.88 6.03 9.98
CA ILE A 39 0.58 5.89 10.05
C ILE A 39 1.05 4.84 9.03
N ARG A 40 0.32 3.72 8.91
CA ARG A 40 0.67 2.70 7.90
C ARG A 40 0.52 3.24 6.48
N ALA A 41 -0.49 4.08 6.23
CA ALA A 41 -0.68 4.75 4.94
C ALA A 41 0.46 5.74 4.63
N VAL A 42 0.87 6.57 5.59
CA VAL A 42 1.98 7.52 5.38
C VAL A 42 3.31 6.79 5.15
N ALA A 43 3.53 5.67 5.85
CA ALA A 43 4.69 4.81 5.63
C ALA A 43 4.71 4.19 4.22
N ALA A 44 3.56 3.69 3.73
CA ALA A 44 3.45 3.15 2.38
C ALA A 44 3.59 4.23 1.28
N MET A 45 3.18 5.47 1.57
CA MET A 45 3.33 6.62 0.66
C MET A 45 4.78 7.14 0.59
N ASN A 46 5.62 6.80 1.58
CA ASN A 46 6.98 7.33 1.69
C ASN A 46 7.81 7.04 0.41
N PRO A 47 8.47 8.05 -0.20
CA PRO A 47 9.25 7.88 -1.42
C PRO A 47 10.49 6.97 -1.26
N ASP A 48 10.97 6.77 -0.04
CA ASP A 48 12.09 5.87 0.28
C ASP A 48 11.61 4.43 0.61
N ALA A 49 10.30 4.18 0.53
CA ALA A 49 9.75 2.82 0.59
C ALA A 49 10.13 2.05 -0.68
N ASP A 50 10.95 1.02 -0.53
CA ASP A 50 11.34 0.14 -1.63
C ASP A 50 10.25 -0.89 -1.98
N ALA A 51 10.50 -1.65 -3.06
CA ALA A 51 9.56 -2.64 -3.55
C ALA A 51 9.24 -3.76 -2.53
N GLU A 52 10.19 -4.14 -1.67
CA GLU A 52 10.03 -5.24 -0.71
C GLU A 52 9.12 -4.81 0.45
N ILE A 53 9.38 -3.64 1.04
CA ILE A 53 8.54 -3.14 2.14
C ILE A 53 7.14 -2.78 1.64
N LEU A 54 7.02 -2.26 0.41
CA LEU A 54 5.73 -2.01 -0.25
C LEU A 54 4.92 -3.29 -0.45
N ASP A 55 5.55 -4.42 -0.80
CA ASP A 55 4.85 -5.70 -0.91
C ASP A 55 4.23 -6.14 0.43
N ARG A 56 4.91 -5.82 1.54
CA ARG A 56 4.38 -6.08 2.87
C ARG A 56 3.21 -5.19 3.22
N PHE A 57 3.28 -3.89 2.92
CA PHE A 57 2.15 -2.98 3.06
C PHE A 57 0.95 -3.36 2.16
N ALA A 58 1.17 -4.03 1.03
CA ALA A 58 0.07 -4.54 0.20
C ALA A 58 -0.78 -5.62 0.90
N ASN A 59 -0.30 -6.23 1.99
CA ASN A 59 -1.08 -7.16 2.82
C ASN A 59 -1.95 -6.46 3.88
N ASP A 60 -1.94 -5.11 3.92
CA ASP A 60 -2.73 -4.37 4.91
C ASP A 60 -4.22 -4.68 4.77
N LYS A 61 -4.92 -4.77 5.89
CA LYS A 61 -6.38 -5.02 5.91
C LYS A 61 -7.21 -3.84 5.38
N PHE A 62 -6.72 -2.60 5.51
CA PHE A 62 -7.40 -1.41 5.04
C PHE A 62 -6.99 -1.07 3.62
N TRP A 63 -8.00 -0.93 2.75
CA TRP A 63 -7.79 -0.63 1.34
C TRP A 63 -7.07 0.70 1.11
N GLY A 64 -7.20 1.68 2.02
CA GLY A 64 -6.51 2.97 1.92
C GLY A 64 -4.99 2.84 1.96
N VAL A 65 -4.45 1.96 2.80
CA VAL A 65 -3.00 1.68 2.84
C VAL A 65 -2.56 1.02 1.55
N ARG A 66 -3.32 0.03 1.05
CA ARG A 66 -3.05 -0.63 -0.22
C ARG A 66 -3.11 0.33 -1.41
N MET A 67 -3.94 1.38 -1.35
CA MET A 67 -3.96 2.44 -2.37
C MET A 67 -2.67 3.25 -2.39
N GLU A 68 -2.10 3.58 -1.23
CA GLU A 68 -0.80 4.26 -1.18
C GLU A 68 0.33 3.39 -1.73
N VAL A 69 0.27 2.07 -1.49
CA VAL A 69 1.18 1.11 -2.15
C VAL A 69 1.04 1.18 -3.67
N VAL A 70 -0.19 1.12 -4.20
CA VAL A 70 -0.42 1.22 -5.65
C VAL A 70 0.11 2.55 -6.18
N ARG A 71 -0.07 3.67 -5.48
CA ARG A 71 0.38 4.99 -5.95
C ARG A 71 1.90 5.15 -5.93
N ASN A 72 2.57 4.55 -4.96
CA ASN A 72 4.02 4.70 -4.78
C ASN A 72 4.81 4.31 -6.05
N ALA A 73 5.73 5.17 -6.49
CA ALA A 73 6.51 4.96 -7.72
C ALA A 73 7.32 3.66 -7.68
N ASN A 74 7.81 3.27 -6.51
CA ASN A 74 8.69 2.12 -6.30
C ASN A 74 7.96 0.78 -6.24
N VAL A 75 6.61 0.75 -6.27
CA VAL A 75 5.84 -0.50 -6.20
C VAL A 75 6.20 -1.41 -7.36
N SER A 76 6.48 -2.68 -7.07
CA SER A 76 6.84 -3.66 -8.10
C SER A 76 5.62 -4.04 -8.97
N GLN A 77 5.87 -4.50 -10.20
CA GLN A 77 4.79 -5.06 -11.02
C GLN A 77 4.19 -6.33 -10.38
N ALA A 78 5.01 -7.13 -9.69
CA ALA A 78 4.55 -8.35 -9.01
C ALA A 78 3.54 -8.04 -7.91
N THR A 79 3.81 -7.01 -7.09
CA THR A 79 2.90 -6.54 -6.05
C THR A 79 1.60 -6.01 -6.67
N LEU A 80 1.66 -5.23 -7.75
CA LEU A 80 0.45 -4.76 -8.45
C LEU A 80 -0.40 -5.92 -8.98
N ARG A 81 0.22 -6.95 -9.57
CA ARG A 81 -0.51 -8.15 -10.05
C ARG A 81 -1.21 -8.88 -8.92
N ARG A 82 -0.56 -9.01 -7.76
CA ARG A 82 -1.13 -9.66 -6.58
C ARG A 82 -2.33 -8.89 -6.00
N LEU A 83 -2.41 -7.58 -6.27
CA LEU A 83 -3.54 -6.73 -5.86
C LEU A 83 -4.75 -6.80 -6.82
N LEU A 84 -4.64 -7.54 -7.93
CA LEU A 84 -5.78 -7.84 -8.79
C LEU A 84 -6.69 -8.87 -8.14
N GLU A 85 -7.95 -8.90 -8.60
CA GLU A 85 -9.00 -9.74 -8.03
C GLU A 85 -9.66 -10.49 -9.19
N PRO A 86 -9.49 -11.82 -9.24
CA PRO A 86 -10.03 -12.63 -10.33
C PRO A 86 -11.55 -12.68 -10.33
N ASP A 87 -12.22 -12.64 -9.17
CA ASP A 87 -13.69 -12.61 -9.12
C ASP A 87 -14.20 -11.20 -9.42
N THR A 88 -14.81 -11.02 -10.58
CA THR A 88 -15.35 -9.73 -11.04
C THR A 88 -16.27 -9.06 -10.02
N ARG A 89 -16.99 -9.83 -9.20
CA ARG A 89 -17.92 -9.33 -8.18
C ARG A 89 -17.23 -8.77 -6.94
N LYS A 90 -15.95 -9.11 -6.73
CA LYS A 90 -15.14 -8.66 -5.59
C LYS A 90 -14.18 -7.53 -5.95
N ARG A 91 -14.12 -7.14 -7.23
CA ARG A 91 -13.26 -6.04 -7.70
C ARG A 91 -13.66 -4.75 -7.00
N GLY A 92 -12.67 -4.15 -6.35
CA GLY A 92 -12.82 -2.88 -5.64
C GLY A 92 -11.83 -1.83 -6.15
N VAL A 93 -11.77 -0.70 -5.45
CA VAL A 93 -10.90 0.43 -5.82
C VAL A 93 -9.43 0.05 -5.99
N VAL A 94 -8.92 -0.87 -5.16
CA VAL A 94 -7.53 -1.34 -5.23
C VAL A 94 -7.26 -2.12 -6.53
N HIS A 95 -8.19 -2.97 -6.96
CA HIS A 95 -8.08 -3.71 -8.22
C HIS A 95 -7.97 -2.75 -9.40
N HIS A 96 -8.88 -1.78 -9.49
CA HIS A 96 -8.91 -0.84 -10.61
C HIS A 96 -7.66 0.03 -10.66
N ALA A 97 -7.20 0.52 -9.51
CA ALA A 97 -5.96 1.30 -9.44
C ALA A 97 -4.73 0.46 -9.82
N ALA A 98 -4.65 -0.79 -9.36
CA ALA A 98 -3.55 -1.68 -9.72
C ALA A 98 -3.55 -1.99 -11.23
N ARG A 99 -4.73 -2.26 -11.79
CA ARG A 99 -4.93 -2.47 -13.24
C ARG A 99 -4.50 -1.24 -14.04
N GLU A 100 -5.00 -0.05 -13.71
CA GLU A 100 -4.66 1.21 -14.37
C GLU A 100 -3.13 1.45 -14.36
N LYS A 101 -2.48 1.22 -13.21
CA LYS A 101 -1.02 1.38 -13.11
C LYS A 101 -0.24 0.34 -13.90
N LEU A 102 -0.74 -0.90 -13.99
CA LEU A 102 -0.15 -1.95 -14.83
C LEU A 102 -0.32 -1.61 -16.32
N GLU A 103 -1.49 -1.13 -16.74
CA GLU A 103 -1.73 -0.66 -18.11
C GLU A 103 -0.79 0.50 -18.47
N ALA A 104 -0.61 1.47 -17.56
CA ALA A 104 0.33 2.57 -17.73
C ALA A 104 1.80 2.10 -17.83
N ARG A 105 2.12 0.90 -17.33
CA ARG A 105 3.43 0.23 -17.47
C ARG A 105 3.50 -0.67 -18.71
N GLY A 106 2.48 -0.67 -19.56
CA GLY A 106 2.44 -1.44 -20.81
C GLY A 106 1.95 -2.87 -20.68
N VAL A 107 1.35 -3.26 -19.54
CA VAL A 107 0.76 -4.59 -19.37
C VAL A 107 -0.58 -4.66 -20.11
N ALA A 108 -0.71 -5.62 -21.02
CA ALA A 108 -1.96 -5.88 -21.73
C ALA A 108 -2.94 -6.68 -20.86
N PHE A 109 -4.23 -6.40 -20.99
CA PHE A 109 -5.30 -7.06 -20.25
C PHE A 109 -6.30 -7.72 -21.21
N GLY A 110 -6.65 -8.96 -20.91
CA GLY A 110 -7.63 -9.72 -21.66
C GLY A 110 -9.07 -9.27 -21.37
N VAL A 111 -10.02 -9.91 -22.05
CA VAL A 111 -11.47 -9.65 -21.91
C VAL A 111 -12.01 -9.95 -20.51
N ASP A 112 -11.33 -10.82 -19.76
CA ASP A 112 -11.63 -11.13 -18.37
C ASP A 112 -11.17 -10.02 -17.41
N GLY A 113 -10.38 -9.05 -17.89
CA GLY A 113 -9.79 -7.98 -17.09
C GLY A 113 -8.60 -8.42 -16.26
N MET A 114 -7.90 -9.49 -16.65
CA MET A 114 -6.63 -9.95 -16.07
C MET A 114 -5.47 -9.81 -17.07
N PRO A 115 -4.19 -9.79 -16.63
CA PRO A 115 -3.04 -9.64 -17.53
C PRO A 115 -2.90 -10.82 -18.50
N GLU A 116 -2.67 -10.57 -19.78
CA GLU A 116 -2.59 -11.61 -20.83
C GLU A 116 -1.33 -12.49 -20.74
N ASP A 117 -0.26 -11.97 -20.13
CA ASP A 117 1.01 -12.65 -19.91
C ASP A 117 1.06 -13.43 -18.60
N ALA A 118 -0.07 -13.55 -17.88
CA ALA A 118 -0.20 -14.42 -16.72
C ALA A 118 -0.40 -15.88 -17.18
N VAL A 119 0.65 -16.50 -17.73
CA VAL A 119 0.74 -17.94 -18.03
C VAL A 119 1.84 -18.58 -17.20
#